data_AF-A0A2T6D0P8-F1
#
_entry.id   AF-A0A2T6D0P8-F1
#
_cell.length_a   1.000
_cell.length_b   1.000
_cell.length_c   1.000
_cell.angle_alpha   90.00
_cell.angle_beta   90.00
_cell.angle_gamma   90.00
#
_symmetry.space_group_name_H-M   'P 1'
#
loop_
_entity.id
_entity.type
_entity.pdbx_description
1 polymer ?
#
loop_
_entity_poly.entity_id
_entity_poly.type
_entity_poly.pdbx_seq_one_letter_code
_entity_poly.pdbx_strand_id
1 'polypeptide(L)'
;MPNALDVFLDQTPWRRQAYNEICATPTGQLVSYGVIADIVDVSPRNIGWLRRELYRILSHETNVPLHRVACQGDVYSLKDSEKTRQVNTRLRTKEGSLQDPVWRTK
;
A
#
# COMPACT_ATOMS: atom_id res chain seq x y z
N MET A 1 12.55 5.28 22.84
CA MET A 1 12.27 3.93 22.32
C MET A 1 11.89 4.07 20.86
N PRO A 2 12.57 3.42 19.90
CA PRO A 2 12.11 3.41 18.52
C PRO A 2 10.71 2.81 18.45
N ASN A 3 9.80 3.43 17.69
CA ASN A 3 8.44 2.90 17.54
C ASN A 3 8.47 1.57 16.75
N ALA A 4 7.42 0.75 16.89
CA ALA A 4 7.38 -0.58 16.28
C ALA A 4 7.48 -0.54 14.74
N LEU A 5 7.04 0.55 14.12
CA LEU A 5 7.12 0.76 12.67
C LEU A 5 8.59 0.94 12.24
N ASP A 6 9.35 1.81 12.89
CA ASP A 6 10.75 2.06 12.56
C ASP A 6 11.60 0.81 12.71
N VAL A 7 11.43 0.08 13.83
CA VAL A 7 12.11 -1.21 14.03
C VAL A 7 11.80 -2.19 12.92
N PHE A 8 10.54 -2.25 12.45
CA PHE A 8 10.14 -3.15 11.37
C PHE A 8 10.69 -2.72 9.99
N LEU A 9 10.71 -1.42 9.70
CA LEU A 9 11.20 -0.86 8.44
C LEU A 9 12.72 -1.00 8.32
N ASP A 10 13.47 -0.88 9.41
CA ASP A 10 14.94 -0.91 9.43
C ASP A 10 15.55 -2.32 9.43
N GLN A 11 14.72 -3.36 9.52
CA GLN A 11 15.20 -4.75 9.43
C GLN A 11 15.81 -5.08 8.06
N THR A 12 15.34 -4.43 6.98
CA THR A 12 15.87 -4.65 5.62
C THR A 12 15.73 -3.37 4.80
N PRO A 13 16.76 -2.96 4.02
CA PRO A 13 16.76 -1.66 3.31
C PRO A 13 15.55 -1.44 2.39
N TRP A 14 15.11 -2.49 1.68
CA TRP A 14 14.01 -2.38 0.72
C TRP A 14 12.66 -2.02 1.36
N ARG A 15 12.44 -2.33 2.66
CA ARG A 15 11.15 -2.04 3.33
C ARG A 15 10.93 -0.54 3.50
N ARG A 16 11.95 0.17 3.96
CA ARG A 16 11.88 1.63 4.13
C ARG A 16 11.73 2.32 2.77
N GLN A 17 12.44 1.84 1.75
CA GLN A 17 12.27 2.36 0.40
C GLN A 17 10.85 2.11 -0.13
N ALA A 18 10.31 0.90 0.02
CA ALA A 18 8.95 0.57 -0.42
C ALA A 18 7.90 1.38 0.36
N TYR A 19 8.09 1.57 1.66
CA TYR A 19 7.25 2.42 2.49
C TYR A 19 7.23 3.87 1.98
N ASN A 20 8.39 4.42 1.63
CA ASN A 20 8.49 5.76 1.05
C ASN A 20 7.75 5.86 -0.29
N GLU A 21 7.84 4.84 -1.15
CA GLU A 21 7.09 4.79 -2.42
C GLU A 21 5.58 4.75 -2.22
N ILE A 22 5.12 4.02 -1.20
CA ILE A 22 3.70 4.00 -0.81
C ILE A 22 3.27 5.41 -0.38
N CYS A 23 4.01 6.03 0.55
CA CYS A 23 3.73 7.38 1.04
C CYS A 23 3.76 8.44 -0.06
N ALA A 24 4.62 8.28 -1.07
CA ALA A 24 4.72 9.18 -2.21
C ALA A 24 3.58 9.02 -3.23
N THR A 25 2.75 7.97 -3.12
CA THR A 25 1.64 7.74 -4.06
C THR A 25 0.57 8.83 -3.87
N PRO A 26 0.27 9.67 -4.88
CA PRO A 26 -0.63 10.81 -4.72
C PRO A 26 -2.08 10.42 -4.38
N THR A 27 -2.81 11.33 -3.73
CA THR A 27 -4.25 11.19 -3.50
C THR A 27 -4.99 10.98 -4.81
N GLY A 28 -5.89 10.00 -4.85
CA GLY A 28 -6.65 9.65 -6.06
C GLY A 28 -5.91 8.74 -7.04
N GLN A 29 -4.62 8.47 -6.83
CA GLN A 29 -3.87 7.50 -7.63
C GLN A 29 -3.74 6.15 -6.91
N LEU A 30 -3.63 5.09 -7.71
CA LEU A 30 -3.30 3.74 -7.27
C LEU A 30 -1.90 3.35 -7.77
N VAL A 31 -1.23 2.51 -7.01
CA VAL A 31 0.04 1.91 -7.42
C VAL A 31 -0.06 0.40 -7.30
N SER A 32 0.46 -0.31 -8.30
CA SER A 32 0.45 -1.77 -8.27
C SER A 32 1.60 -2.33 -7.44
N TYR A 33 1.42 -3.54 -6.90
CA TYR A 33 2.50 -4.26 -6.23
C TYR A 33 3.74 -4.42 -7.13
N GLY A 34 3.54 -4.61 -8.44
CA GLY A 34 4.62 -4.74 -9.42
C GLY A 34 5.44 -3.47 -9.56
N VAL A 35 4.78 -2.31 -9.64
CA VAL A 35 5.49 -1.03 -9.78
C VAL A 35 6.39 -0.75 -8.58
N ILE A 36 5.92 -0.96 -7.35
CA ILE A 36 6.76 -0.77 -6.15
C ILE A 36 7.89 -1.80 -6.14
N ALA A 37 7.59 -3.06 -6.47
CA ALA A 37 8.56 -4.14 -6.50
C ALA A 37 9.72 -3.87 -7.46
N ASP A 38 9.41 -3.32 -8.65
CA ASP A 38 10.39 -2.95 -9.66
C ASP A 38 11.26 -1.73 -9.26
N ILE A 39 10.79 -0.88 -8.34
CA ILE A 39 11.54 0.29 -7.83
C ILE A 39 12.54 -0.15 -6.76
N VAL A 40 12.16 -1.12 -5.92
CA VAL A 40 12.93 -1.54 -4.74
C VAL A 40 13.63 -2.89 -4.90
N ASP A 41 13.62 -3.43 -6.12
CA ASP A 41 14.27 -4.68 -6.54
C ASP A 41 13.88 -5.91 -5.68
N VAL A 42 12.56 -6.16 -5.59
CA VAL A 42 12.01 -7.34 -4.89
C VAL A 42 10.86 -7.97 -5.68
N SER A 43 10.29 -9.07 -5.20
CA SER A 43 9.09 -9.64 -5.81
C SER A 43 7.82 -8.85 -5.43
N PRO A 44 6.79 -8.78 -6.31
CA PRO A 44 5.48 -8.20 -5.95
C PRO A 44 4.84 -8.85 -4.73
N ARG A 45 5.15 -10.13 -4.48
CA ARG A 45 4.71 -10.87 -3.29
C ARG A 45 5.29 -10.27 -2.00
N ASN A 46 6.53 -9.79 -2.03
CA ASN A 46 7.14 -9.13 -0.87
C ASN A 46 6.42 -7.81 -0.55
N ILE A 47 5.99 -7.06 -1.57
CA ILE A 47 5.20 -5.83 -1.36
C ILE A 47 3.81 -6.15 -0.80
N GLY A 48 3.15 -7.20 -1.30
CA GLY A 48 1.89 -7.69 -0.75
C GLY A 48 2.01 -8.09 0.72
N TRP A 49 3.08 -8.80 1.07
CA TRP A 49 3.42 -9.14 2.46
C TRP A 49 3.67 -7.90 3.31
N LEU A 50 4.50 -6.95 2.81
CA LEU A 50 4.83 -5.70 3.50
C LEU A 50 3.56 -4.91 3.82
N ARG A 51 2.69 -4.69 2.83
CA ARG A 51 1.42 -3.95 3.00
C ARG A 51 0.55 -4.57 4.10
N ARG A 52 0.46 -5.90 4.14
CA ARG A 52 -0.31 -6.61 5.17
C ARG A 52 0.28 -6.40 6.56
N GLU A 53 1.61 -6.47 6.70
CA GLU A 53 2.26 -6.18 7.98
C GLU A 53 2.08 -4.73 8.40
N LEU A 54 2.13 -3.78 7.47
CA LEU A 54 1.86 -2.37 7.74
C LEU A 54 0.42 -2.17 8.25
N TYR A 55 -0.59 -2.81 7.67
CA TYR A 55 -1.96 -2.76 8.22
C TYR A 55 -2.04 -3.32 9.65
N ARG A 56 -1.26 -4.35 9.96
CA ARG A 56 -1.22 -4.94 11.31
C ARG A 56 -0.54 -4.01 12.31
N ILE A 57 0.62 -3.45 11.95
CA ILE A 57 1.40 -2.56 12.82
C ILE A 57 0.66 -1.23 13.04
N LEU A 58 0.07 -0.68 11.98
CA LEU A 58 -0.60 0.62 12.00
C LEU A 58 -2.09 0.54 12.35
N SER A 59 -2.65 -0.66 12.50
CA SER A 59 -4.09 -0.86 12.79
C SER A 59 -5.03 -0.09 11.87
N HIS A 60 -4.72 -0.05 10.57
CA HIS A 60 -5.45 0.71 9.54
C HIS A 60 -5.42 2.24 9.73
N GLU A 61 -4.43 2.79 10.43
CA GLU A 61 -4.16 4.23 10.48
C GLU A 61 -4.04 4.83 9.07
N THR A 62 -4.67 5.99 8.86
CA THR A 62 -4.84 6.59 7.52
C THR A 62 -3.71 7.51 7.09
N ASN A 63 -2.74 7.77 7.97
CA ASN A 63 -1.60 8.64 7.66
C ASN A 63 -0.65 7.99 6.64
N VAL A 64 -0.66 6.67 6.53
CA VAL A 64 0.05 5.92 5.48
C VAL A 64 -0.98 5.45 4.45
N PRO A 65 -0.85 5.83 3.17
CA PRO A 65 -1.87 5.57 2.16
C PRO A 65 -1.82 4.11 1.64
N LEU A 66 -1.88 3.12 2.54
CA LEU A 66 -1.86 1.69 2.21
C LEU A 66 -3.01 1.27 1.29
N HIS A 67 -4.13 1.99 1.35
CA HIS A 67 -5.26 1.80 0.45
C HIS A 67 -4.91 2.19 -0.98
N ARG A 68 -3.86 2.95 -1.27
CA ARG A 68 -3.46 3.27 -2.66
C ARG A 68 -2.70 2.13 -3.33
N VAL A 69 -2.22 1.14 -2.56
CA VAL A 69 -1.57 -0.05 -3.09
C VAL A 69 -2.62 -1.11 -3.43
N ALA A 70 -2.63 -1.57 -4.69
CA ALA A 70 -3.65 -2.51 -5.18
C ALA A 70 -3.06 -3.55 -6.15
N CYS A 71 -3.80 -4.62 -6.40
CA CYS A 71 -3.49 -5.52 -7.52
C CYS A 71 -3.98 -4.85 -8.80
N GLN A 72 -3.16 -4.86 -9.86
CA GLN A 72 -3.54 -4.25 -11.15
C GLN A 72 -4.90 -4.80 -11.61
N GLY A 73 -5.84 -3.90 -11.94
CA GLY A 73 -7.21 -4.26 -12.33
C GLY A 73 -8.16 -4.61 -11.18
N ASP A 74 -7.68 -4.75 -9.94
CA ASP A 74 -8.50 -4.99 -8.74
C ASP A 74 -8.48 -3.76 -7.82
N VAL A 75 -9.27 -2.76 -8.20
CA VAL A 75 -9.50 -1.54 -7.42
C VAL A 75 -10.39 -1.78 -6.20
N TYR A 76 -11.02 -2.96 -6.09
CA TYR A 76 -11.95 -3.32 -5.03
C TYR A 76 -11.30 -4.12 -3.90
N SER A 77 -10.00 -4.46 -4.02
CA SER A 77 -9.30 -5.27 -3.02
C SER A 77 -10.01 -6.61 -2.75
N LEU A 78 -10.44 -7.31 -3.80
CA LEU A 78 -11.24 -8.54 -3.69
C LEU A 78 -10.52 -9.67 -2.95
N LYS A 79 -9.18 -9.63 -2.91
CA LYS A 79 -8.33 -10.60 -2.22
C LYS A 79 -7.98 -10.22 -0.77
N ASP A 80 -8.36 -9.03 -0.32
CA ASP A 80 -8.11 -8.58 1.05
C ASP A 80 -9.16 -9.13 2.03
N SER A 81 -8.84 -9.13 3.33
CA SER A 81 -9.83 -9.41 4.37
C SER A 81 -10.99 -8.43 4.31
N GLU A 82 -12.19 -8.85 4.73
CA GLU A 82 -13.39 -8.01 4.66
C GLU A 82 -13.19 -6.63 5.31
N LYS A 83 -12.58 -6.59 6.51
CA LYS A 83 -12.24 -5.34 7.20
C LYS A 83 -11.35 -4.43 6.34
N THR A 84 -10.28 -4.97 5.77
CA THR A 84 -9.34 -4.20 4.94
C THR A 84 -10.01 -3.73 3.66
N ARG A 85 -10.83 -4.59 3.05
CA ARG A 85 -11.64 -4.25 1.87
C ARG A 85 -12.58 -3.09 2.17
N GLN A 86 -13.33 -3.12 3.26
CA GLN A 86 -14.24 -2.03 3.65
C GLN A 86 -13.49 -0.69 3.85
N VAL A 87 -12.34 -0.72 4.53
CA VAL A 87 -11.49 0.47 4.72
C VAL A 87 -10.99 1.00 3.38
N ASN A 88 -10.49 0.13 2.50
CA ASN A 88 -9.96 0.53 1.20
C ASN A 88 -11.05 1.09 0.31
N THR A 89 -12.19 0.43 0.21
CA THR A 89 -13.34 0.92 -0.55
C THR A 89 -13.74 2.31 -0.07
N ARG A 90 -13.88 2.51 1.25
CA ARG A 90 -14.24 3.83 1.81
C ARG A 90 -13.22 4.90 1.44
N LEU A 91 -11.93 4.64 1.60
CA LEU A 91 -10.87 5.62 1.35
C LEU A 91 -10.69 5.89 -0.15
N ARG A 92 -10.69 4.86 -1.00
CA ARG A 92 -10.61 5.00 -2.46
C ARG A 92 -11.81 5.76 -3.03
N THR A 93 -13.02 5.47 -2.55
CA THR A 93 -14.22 6.22 -2.92
C THR A 93 -14.11 7.69 -2.53
N LYS A 94 -13.58 8.00 -1.34
CA LYS A 94 -13.36 9.38 -0.88
C LYS A 94 -12.33 10.12 -1.75
N GLU A 95 -11.34 9.40 -2.26
CA GLU A 95 -10.30 9.96 -3.13
C GLU A 95 -10.67 9.95 -4.63
N GLY A 96 -11.81 9.38 -5.00
CA GLY A 96 -12.25 9.24 -6.41
C GLY A 96 -11.58 8.09 -7.17
N SER A 97 -10.62 7.39 -6.56
CA SER A 97 -9.82 6.35 -7.23
C SER A 97 -10.57 5.04 -7.49
N LEU A 98 -11.80 4.91 -6.99
CA LEU A 98 -12.67 3.78 -7.27
C LEU A 98 -13.54 4.00 -8.52
N GLN A 99 -13.91 5.25 -8.79
CA GLN A 99 -14.74 5.65 -9.92
C GLN A 99 -13.91 5.91 -11.17
N ASP A 100 -12.76 6.57 -11.01
CA ASP A 100 -11.82 6.89 -12.09
C ASP A 100 -10.39 6.49 -11.67
N PRO A 101 -10.03 5.20 -11.81
CA PRO A 101 -8.76 4.70 -11.30
C PRO A 101 -7.58 5.14 -12.16
N VAL A 102 -6.78 6.08 -11.64
CA VAL A 102 -5.50 6.47 -12.24
C VAL A 102 -4.38 5.62 -11.64
N TRP A 103 -3.73 4.80 -12.47
CA TRP A 103 -2.61 3.96 -12.05
C TRP A 103 -1.27 4.65 -12.29
N ARG A 104 -0.45 4.76 -11.24
CA ARG A 104 0.94 5.18 -11.34
C ARG A 104 1.72 4.17 -12.17
N THR A 105 2.39 4.64 -13.21
CA THR A 105 3.38 3.86 -13.98
C THR A 105 4.80 4.16 -13.49
N LYS A 106 5.74 3.29 -13.86
CA LYS A 106 7.18 3.49 -13.63
C LYS A 106 7.72 4.63 -14.49
#